data_AF-A0A9E1JND3-F1
#
_entry.id   AF-A0A9E1JND3-F1
#
_cell.length_a   1.000
_cell.length_b   1.000
_cell.length_c   1.000
_cell.angle_alpha   90.00
_cell.angle_beta   90.00
_cell.angle_gamma   90.00
#
_symmetry.space_group_name_H-M   'P 1'
#
loop_
_entity.id
_entity.type
_entity.pdbx_description
1 polymer ?
#
loop_
_entity_poly.entity_id
_entity_poly.type
_entity_poly.pdbx_seq_one_letter_code
_entity_poly.pdbx_strand_id
1 'polypeptide(L)' 'ADLEKKGTPIGANDLHIAGHARSESLILVTNNMREFVRAEGLRLENWIETE' A
#
# COMPACT_ATOMS: atom_id res chain seq x y z
N ALA A 1 5.33 -11.79 6.67
CA ALA A 1 6.76 -11.54 6.40
C ALA A 1 7.12 -11.84 4.93
N ASP A 2 6.20 -11.63 3.98
CA ASP A 2 6.40 -12.00 2.57
C ASP A 2 7.02 -10.88 1.72
N LEU A 3 6.87 -9.62 2.14
CA LEU A 3 7.41 -8.47 1.41
C LEU A 3 8.94 -8.32 1.55
N GLU A 4 9.50 -8.66 2.72
CA GLU A 4 10.96 -8.64 2.93
C GLU A 4 11.69 -9.65 2.03
N LYS A 5 11.03 -10.76 1.66
CA LYS A 5 11.63 -11.82 0.85
C LYS A 5 11.69 -11.51 -0.65
N LYS A 6 10.93 -10.51 -1.14
CA LYS A 6 10.79 -10.23 -2.60
C LYS A 6 11.73 -9.13 -3.13
N GLY A 7 12.71 -8.66 -2.35
CA GLY A 7 13.81 -7.82 -2.86
C GLY A 7 13.46 -6.35 -3.17
N THR A 8 12.23 -5.90 -2.89
CA THR A 8 11.83 -4.48 -2.91
C THR A 8 10.83 -4.22 -1.77
N PRO A 9 11.31 -4.10 -0.53
CA PRO A 9 10.42 -3.88 0.62
C PRO A 9 9.73 -2.52 0.47
N ILE A 10 8.42 -2.52 0.71
CA ILE A 10 7.66 -1.30 1.05
C ILE A 10 8.38 -0.62 2.22
N GLY A 11 8.50 0.71 2.20
CA GLY A 11 9.08 1.47 3.31
C GLY A 11 8.42 1.12 4.66
N ALA A 12 9.17 1.12 5.77
CA ALA A 12 8.66 0.65 7.06
C ALA A 12 7.36 1.35 7.52
N ASN A 13 7.23 2.65 7.26
CA ASN A 13 6.00 3.40 7.56
C ASN A 13 4.84 2.98 6.64
N ASP A 14 5.12 2.83 5.35
CA ASP A 14 4.14 2.40 4.36
C ASP A 14 3.64 0.98 4.66
N LEU A 15 4.49 0.12 5.26
CA LEU A 15 4.09 -1.21 5.72
C LEU A 15 3.06 -1.12 6.86
N HIS A 16 3.27 -0.22 7.82
CA HIS A 16 2.32 0.00 8.91
C HIS A 16 1.00 0.61 8.41
N ILE A 17 1.07 1.59 7.49
CA ILE A 17 -0.11 2.19 6.87
C ILE A 17 -0.92 1.13 6.10
N ALA A 18 -0.25 0.34 5.25
CA ALA A 18 -0.88 -0.74 4.49
C ALA A 18 -1.49 -1.80 5.41
N GLY A 19 -0.77 -2.19 6.47
CA GLY A 19 -1.23 -3.16 7.45
C GLY A 19 -2.50 -2.71 8.17
N HIS A 20 -2.55 -1.45 8.61
CA HIS A 20 -3.71 -0.87 9.27
C HIS A 20 -4.91 -0.75 8.33
N ALA A 21 -4.73 -0.20 7.12
CA ALA A 21 -5.81 -0.07 6.15
C ALA A 21 -6.37 -1.44 5.73
N ARG A 22 -5.52 -2.47 5.63
CA ARG A 22 -5.94 -3.84 5.31
C ARG A 22 -6.68 -4.51 6.48
N SER A 23 -6.25 -4.33 7.74
CA SER A 23 -6.93 -4.94 8.89
C SER A 23 -8.36 -4.43 9.05
N GLU A 24 -8.56 -3.13 8.77
CA GLU A 24 -9.86 -2.47 8.87
C GLU A 24 -10.70 -2.59 7.59
N SER A 25 -10.21 -3.30 6.56
CA SER A 25 -10.88 -3.37 5.26
C SER A 25 -11.26 -1.97 4.76
N LEU A 26 -10.29 -1.07 4.65
CA LEU A 26 -10.43 0.30 4.14
C LEU A 26 -9.91 0.43 2.70
N ILE A 27 -10.08 1.60 2.11
CA ILE A 27 -9.43 2.00 0.85
C ILE A 27 -8.35 3.00 1.24
N LEU A 28 -7.10 2.73 0.89
CA LEU A 28 -6.00 3.67 1.11
C LEU A 28 -5.90 4.62 -0.08
N VAL A 29 -6.19 5.89 0.18
CA VAL A 29 -6.01 6.96 -0.80
C VAL A 29 -4.55 7.43 -0.75
N THR A 30 -3.84 7.37 -1.87
CA THR A 30 -2.42 7.77 -1.91
C THR A 30 -2.01 8.26 -3.30
N ASN A 31 -1.09 9.23 -3.35
CA ASN A 31 -0.41 9.62 -4.58
C ASN A 31 0.87 8.79 -4.85
N ASN A 32 1.27 7.92 -3.91
CA ASN A 32 2.45 7.05 -4.02
C ASN A 32 2.06 5.62 -4.40
N MET A 33 1.30 5.47 -5.49
CA MET A 33 0.74 4.19 -5.93
C MET A 33 1.81 3.10 -6.13
N ARG A 34 3.04 3.49 -6.56
CA ARG A 34 4.12 2.54 -6.86
C ARG A 34 4.62 1.76 -5.66
N GLU A 35 4.58 2.36 -4.47
CA GLU A 35 4.96 1.66 -3.23
C GLU A 35 3.83 0.74 -2.78
N PHE A 36 2.60 1.26 -2.69
CA PHE A 36 1.48 0.53 -2.11
C PHE A 36 0.91 -0.58 -2.99
N VAL A 37 1.11 -0.55 -4.32
CA VAL A 37 0.67 -1.64 -5.21
C VAL A 37 1.33 -2.99 -4.88
N ARG A 38 2.46 -2.98 -4.17
CA ARG A 38 3.14 -4.20 -3.71
C ARG A 38 2.45 -4.86 -2.51
N ALA A 39 1.55 -4.15 -1.81
CA ALA A 39 0.82 -4.68 -0.67
C ALA A 39 -0.37 -5.54 -1.13
N GLU A 40 -0.18 -6.86 -1.19
CA GLU A 40 -1.23 -7.80 -1.58
C GLU A 40 -2.47 -7.67 -0.66
N GLY A 41 -3.64 -7.56 -1.30
CA GLY A 41 -4.95 -7.44 -0.65
C GLY A 41 -5.31 -6.03 -0.16
N LEU A 42 -4.49 -5.01 -0.45
CA LEU A 42 -4.79 -3.61 -0.14
C LEU A 42 -5.61 -2.97 -1.27
N ARG A 43 -6.70 -2.27 -0.92
CA ARG A 43 -7.49 -1.48 -1.87
C ARG A 43 -6.92 -0.06 -1.94
N LEU A 44 -6.77 0.47 -3.15
CA LEU A 44 -6.10 1.74 -3.42
C LEU A 44 -6.94 2.66 -4.29
N GLU A 45 -6.85 3.95 -4.01
CA GLU A 45 -7.37 5.03 -4.84
C GLU A 45 -6.32 6.14 -4.98
N ASN A 46 -6.29 6.78 -6.14
CA ASN A 46 -5.46 7.95 -6.40
C ASN A 46 -6.35 9.14 -6.78
N TRP A 47 -6.48 10.12 -5.88
CA TRP A 47 -7.34 11.29 -6.12
C TRP A 47 -6.67 12.40 -6.93
N ILE A 48 -5.36 12.33 -7.16
CA ILE A 48 -4.65 13.33 -7.97
C ILE A 48 -4.53 12.91 -9.44
N GLU A 49 -4.92 11.68 -9.77
CA GLU A 49 -5.01 11.21 -11.14
C GLU A 49 -6.34 11.68 -11.72
N THR A 50 -6.27 12.79 -12.45
CA THR A 50 -7.38 13.24 -13.30
C THR A 50 -7.28 12.54 -14.65
N GLU A 51 -8.41 12.07 -15.18
CA GLU A 51 -8.52 11.53 -16.56
C GLU A 51 -7.86 12.43 -17.61
#